data_AF-A0A1U9VMA5-F1
#
_entry.id   AF-A0A1U9VMA5-F1
#
_cell.length_a   1.000
_cell.length_b   1.000
_cell.length_c   1.000
_cell.angle_alpha   90.00
_cell.angle_beta   90.00
_cell.angle_gamma   90.00
#
_symmetry.space_group_name_H-M   'P 1'
#
loop_
_entity.id
_entity.type
_entity.pdbx_description
1 polymer ?
#
loop_
_entity_poly.entity_id
_entity_poly.type
_entity_poly.pdbx_seq_one_letter_code
_entity_poly.pdbx_strand_id
1 'polypeptide(L)'
;MWIASVCCGQDGYVYIGAQSGTVFQGRGDTWKLIHEGDISLPFKDMVWFGDRIYATNDYGLWEIKDGAVQRSDAPIEITNCSGNLSVGDGVMLLAGHYGAALHDGTDWTRLFSVAELELQATQAT
;
A
#
# COMPACT_ATOMS: atom_id res chain seq x y z
N MET A 1 -10.39 18.32 5.19
CA MET A 1 -10.40 17.03 4.46
C MET A 1 -9.94 17.27 3.04
N TRP A 2 -8.91 16.54 2.60
CA TRP A 2 -8.41 16.54 1.22
C TRP A 2 -8.20 15.09 0.76
N ILE A 3 -8.17 14.88 -0.55
CA ILE A 3 -7.94 13.58 -1.19
C ILE A 3 -6.45 13.45 -1.50
N ALA A 4 -5.88 12.26 -1.32
CA ALA A 4 -4.48 11.96 -1.60
C ALA A 4 -4.31 10.89 -2.70
N SER A 5 -5.20 9.91 -2.74
CA SER A 5 -5.10 8.77 -3.67
C SER A 5 -6.48 8.29 -4.09
N VAL A 6 -6.52 7.61 -5.24
CA VAL A 6 -7.72 7.00 -5.79
C VAL A 6 -7.38 5.65 -6.42
N CYS A 7 -8.21 4.65 -6.21
CA CYS A 7 -8.07 3.34 -6.82
C CYS A 7 -9.41 2.84 -7.35
N CYS A 8 -9.45 2.48 -8.63
CA CYS A 8 -10.57 1.75 -9.21
C CYS A 8 -10.40 0.26 -8.90
N GLY A 9 -11.30 -0.31 -8.10
CA GLY A 9 -11.31 -1.72 -7.81
C GLY A 9 -11.89 -2.56 -8.94
N GLN A 10 -11.48 -3.82 -9.04
CA GLN A 10 -12.09 -4.78 -9.96
C GLN A 10 -13.45 -5.31 -9.45
N ASP A 11 -13.81 -4.98 -8.21
CA ASP A 11 -15.15 -5.21 -7.63
C ASP A 11 -16.22 -4.21 -8.13
N GLY A 12 -15.83 -3.26 -8.99
CA GLY A 12 -16.73 -2.27 -9.57
C GLY A 12 -16.96 -1.03 -8.70
N TYR A 13 -16.17 -0.85 -7.64
CA TYR A 13 -16.15 0.35 -6.82
C TYR A 13 -14.89 1.19 -7.06
N VAL A 14 -14.98 2.48 -6.73
CA VAL A 14 -13.84 3.39 -6.64
C VAL A 14 -13.60 3.69 -5.17
N TYR A 15 -12.33 3.71 -4.79
CA TYR A 15 -11.89 3.97 -3.44
C TYR A 15 -11.05 5.24 -3.41
N ILE A 16 -11.31 6.10 -2.44
CA ILE A 16 -10.62 7.37 -2.26
C ILE A 16 -9.92 7.34 -0.91
N GLY A 17 -8.60 7.46 -0.93
CA GLY A 17 -7.78 7.73 0.25
C GLY A 17 -7.75 9.23 0.52
N ALA A 18 -8.17 9.62 1.71
CA ALA A 18 -8.28 11.01 2.16
C ALA A 18 -7.42 11.26 3.41
N GLN A 19 -7.47 12.52 3.87
CA GLN A 19 -6.79 12.98 5.09
C GLN A 19 -6.88 11.96 6.23
N SER A 20 -5.78 11.80 6.95
CA SER A 20 -5.65 10.95 8.15
C SER A 20 -5.89 9.46 7.95
N GLY A 21 -5.77 8.96 6.70
CA GLY A 21 -6.03 7.56 6.37
C GLY A 21 -7.51 7.26 6.14
N THR A 22 -8.37 8.28 6.14
CA THR A 22 -9.81 8.13 5.87
C THR A 22 -10.04 7.50 4.50
N VAL A 23 -10.99 6.55 4.40
CA VAL A 23 -11.32 5.90 3.12
C VAL A 23 -12.81 6.01 2.81
N PHE A 24 -13.09 6.45 1.59
CA PHE A 24 -14.42 6.39 1.00
C PHE A 24 -14.46 5.32 -0.09
N GLN A 25 -15.58 4.61 -0.20
CA GLN A 25 -15.90 3.68 -1.27
C GLN A 25 -17.14 4.21 -1.99
N GLY A 26 -17.16 4.18 -3.32
CA GLY A 26 -18.31 4.68 -4.07
C GLY A 26 -18.44 4.12 -5.47
N ARG A 27 -19.61 4.33 -6.06
CA ARG A 27 -19.94 4.02 -7.45
C ARG A 27 -20.91 5.07 -7.97
N GLY A 28 -20.56 5.72 -9.07
CA GLY A 28 -21.34 6.82 -9.62
C GLY A 28 -21.37 8.02 -8.67
N ASP A 29 -22.56 8.46 -8.30
CA ASP A 29 -22.82 9.59 -7.40
C ASP A 29 -22.95 9.19 -5.92
N THR A 30 -22.89 7.89 -5.61
CA THR A 30 -23.08 7.37 -4.25
C THR A 30 -21.74 6.99 -3.63
N TRP A 31 -21.46 7.55 -2.44
CA TRP A 31 -20.23 7.36 -1.69
C TRP A 31 -20.52 7.03 -0.22
N LYS A 32 -19.75 6.11 0.35
CA LYS A 32 -19.84 5.65 1.74
C LYS A 32 -18.46 5.80 2.39
N LEU A 33 -18.44 6.37 3.60
CA LEU A 33 -17.28 6.31 4.48
C LEU A 33 -17.14 4.87 5.01
N ILE A 34 -16.05 4.19 4.66
CA ILE A 34 -15.78 2.81 5.12
C ILE A 34 -14.73 2.75 6.23
N HIS A 35 -13.93 3.80 6.36
CA HIS A 35 -12.95 3.92 7.45
C HIS A 35 -12.74 5.39 7.80
N GLU A 36 -12.98 5.71 9.07
CA GLU A 36 -12.61 7.00 9.66
C GLU A 36 -11.15 6.90 10.12
N GLY A 37 -10.30 7.76 9.57
CA GLY A 37 -8.87 7.65 9.75
C GLY A 37 -8.38 8.08 11.14
N ASP A 38 -7.42 7.34 11.69
CA ASP A 38 -6.81 7.56 13.01
C ASP A 38 -5.29 7.82 12.95
N ILE A 39 -4.72 7.87 11.74
CA ILE A 39 -3.30 8.12 11.50
C ILE A 39 -3.06 9.56 11.04
N SER A 40 -1.85 10.07 11.20
CA SER A 40 -1.52 11.46 10.83
C SER A 40 -1.31 11.65 9.32
N LEU A 41 -0.99 10.58 8.57
CA LEU A 41 -0.70 10.62 7.14
C LEU A 41 -1.85 10.00 6.33
N PRO A 42 -2.25 10.58 5.18
CA PRO A 42 -3.16 9.90 4.26
C PRO A 42 -2.47 8.70 3.61
N PHE A 43 -3.24 7.84 2.92
CA PHE A 43 -2.65 6.86 2.02
C PHE A 43 -2.07 7.57 0.80
N LYS A 44 -0.75 7.47 0.65
CA LYS A 44 0.03 8.05 -0.44
C LYS A 44 -0.30 7.39 -1.77
N ASP A 45 -0.44 6.07 -1.77
CA ASP A 45 -0.72 5.28 -2.95
C ASP A 45 -1.74 4.19 -2.63
N MET A 46 -2.51 3.79 -3.64
CA MET A 46 -3.55 2.76 -3.56
C MET A 46 -3.65 2.00 -4.88
N VAL A 47 -3.52 0.68 -4.85
CA VAL A 47 -3.67 -0.18 -6.05
C VAL A 47 -4.54 -1.38 -5.76
N TRP A 48 -5.32 -1.81 -6.74
CA TRP A 48 -6.04 -3.09 -6.69
C TRP A 48 -5.09 -4.22 -7.09
N PHE A 49 -4.98 -5.25 -6.26
CA PHE A 49 -4.21 -6.45 -6.58
C PHE A 49 -4.87 -7.69 -5.96
N GLY A 50 -5.03 -8.73 -6.79
CA GLY A 50 -5.80 -9.92 -6.40
C GLY A 50 -7.27 -9.58 -6.11
N ASP A 51 -7.65 -9.68 -4.84
CA ASP A 51 -9.03 -9.53 -4.35
C ASP A 51 -9.22 -8.34 -3.39
N ARG A 52 -8.25 -7.42 -3.34
CA ARG A 52 -8.24 -6.29 -2.40
C ARG A 52 -7.48 -5.10 -2.94
N ILE A 53 -7.53 -4.01 -2.18
CA ILE A 53 -6.66 -2.85 -2.40
C ILE A 53 -5.52 -2.89 -1.41
N TYR A 54 -4.32 -2.65 -1.91
CA TYR A 54 -3.17 -2.32 -1.09
C TYR A 54 -3.01 -0.81 -1.05
N ALA A 55 -2.76 -0.27 0.13
CA ALA A 55 -2.59 1.15 0.38
C ALA A 55 -1.32 1.40 1.19
N THR A 56 -0.59 2.47 0.91
CA THR A 56 0.69 2.75 1.57
C THR A 56 0.78 4.16 2.11
N ASN A 57 1.63 4.34 3.12
CA ASN A 57 2.27 5.61 3.45
C ASN A 57 3.60 5.31 4.17
N ASP A 58 4.24 6.35 4.71
CA ASP A 58 5.54 6.20 5.38
C ASP A 58 5.47 5.36 6.68
N TYR A 59 4.29 5.05 7.20
CA TYR A 59 4.09 4.18 8.37
C TYR A 59 3.88 2.70 8.00
N GLY A 60 3.69 2.36 6.73
CA GLY A 60 3.62 0.96 6.29
C GLY A 60 2.66 0.67 5.14
N LEU A 61 2.10 -0.53 5.20
CA LEU A 61 1.21 -1.12 4.21
C LEU A 61 -0.12 -1.50 4.87
N TRP A 62 -1.22 -1.19 4.19
CA TRP A 62 -2.58 -1.55 4.56
C TRP A 62 -3.26 -2.30 3.43
N GLU A 63 -4.28 -3.05 3.82
CA GLU A 63 -5.16 -3.79 2.94
C GLU A 63 -6.58 -3.32 3.17
N ILE A 64 -7.32 -3.12 2.08
CA ILE A 64 -8.72 -2.76 2.09
C ILE A 64 -9.49 -3.86 1.39
N LYS A 65 -10.29 -4.58 2.18
CA LYS A 65 -11.09 -5.72 1.71
C LYS A 65 -12.38 -5.80 2.53
N ASP A 66 -13.47 -6.19 1.87
CA ASP A 66 -14.79 -6.38 2.50
C ASP A 66 -15.26 -5.15 3.31
N GLY A 67 -14.92 -3.95 2.83
CA GLY A 67 -15.30 -2.69 3.47
C GLY A 67 -14.53 -2.35 4.75
N ALA A 68 -13.43 -3.04 5.03
CA ALA A 68 -12.56 -2.77 6.18
C ALA A 68 -11.15 -2.38 5.71
N VAL A 69 -10.52 -1.47 6.44
CA VAL A 69 -9.10 -1.11 6.29
C VAL A 69 -8.34 -1.78 7.43
N GLN A 70 -7.30 -2.53 7.12
CA GLN A 70 -6.47 -3.24 8.09
C GLN A 70 -5.00 -3.06 7.74
N ARG A 71 -4.13 -3.07 8.76
CA ARG A 71 -2.69 -3.09 8.50
C ARG A 71 -2.32 -4.47 7.94
N SER A 72 -1.48 -4.50 6.90
CA SER A 72 -1.03 -5.76 6.30
C SER A 72 -0.25 -6.59 7.30
N ASP A 73 -0.40 -7.91 7.22
CA ASP A 73 0.36 -8.90 7.99
C ASP A 73 1.69 -9.27 7.32
N ALA A 74 2.00 -8.65 6.17
CA ALA A 74 3.26 -8.83 5.49
C ALA A 74 4.45 -8.60 6.45
N PRO A 75 5.54 -9.37 6.32
CA PRO A 75 6.69 -9.27 7.20
C PRO A 75 7.25 -7.84 7.29
N ILE A 76 7.90 -7.50 8.41
CA ILE A 76 8.42 -6.15 8.65
C ILE A 76 9.45 -5.72 7.60
N GLU A 77 10.23 -6.66 7.07
CA GLU A 77 11.17 -6.43 5.98
C GLU A 77 10.49 -6.02 4.66
N ILE A 78 9.22 -6.38 4.47
CA ILE A 78 8.40 -5.96 3.35
C ILE A 78 7.75 -4.61 3.64
N THR A 79 7.10 -4.47 4.80
CA THR A 79 6.39 -3.22 5.14
C THR A 79 7.34 -2.04 5.34
N ASN A 80 8.61 -2.28 5.68
CA ASN A 80 9.65 -1.24 5.66
C ASN A 80 9.96 -0.69 4.26
N CYS A 81 9.64 -1.44 3.20
CA CYS A 81 9.75 -0.97 1.82
C CYS A 81 8.60 -0.03 1.41
N SER A 82 7.72 0.35 2.34
CA SER A 82 6.52 1.14 2.03
C SER A 82 6.84 2.50 1.40
N GLY A 83 6.07 2.82 0.36
CA GLY A 83 6.25 4.00 -0.46
C GLY A 83 5.22 4.02 -1.57
N ASN A 84 5.65 3.79 -2.81
CA ASN A 84 4.77 3.73 -3.98
C ASN A 84 4.49 2.27 -4.37
N LEU A 85 3.35 2.07 -5.02
CA LEU A 85 2.86 0.78 -5.49
C LEU A 85 2.73 0.78 -7.02
N SER A 86 2.94 -0.37 -7.64
CA SER A 86 2.69 -0.54 -9.08
C SER A 86 2.26 -1.97 -9.38
N VAL A 87 1.22 -2.16 -10.19
CA VAL A 87 0.68 -3.47 -10.56
C VAL A 87 0.78 -3.67 -12.06
N GLY A 88 1.21 -4.85 -12.49
CA GLY A 88 1.27 -5.25 -13.88
C GLY A 88 1.70 -6.70 -14.03
N ASP A 89 1.25 -7.37 -15.09
CA ASP A 89 1.66 -8.75 -15.42
C ASP A 89 1.51 -9.76 -14.27
N GLY A 90 0.41 -9.64 -13.51
CA GLY A 90 0.12 -10.54 -12.38
C GLY A 90 0.97 -10.30 -11.13
N VAL A 91 1.80 -9.25 -11.09
CA VAL A 91 2.61 -8.91 -9.92
C VAL A 91 2.34 -7.49 -9.40
N MET A 92 2.66 -7.26 -8.13
CA MET A 92 2.66 -5.95 -7.51
C MET A 92 4.06 -5.62 -6.96
N LEU A 93 4.57 -4.44 -7.29
CA LEU A 93 5.78 -3.88 -6.72
C LEU A 93 5.45 -2.90 -5.61
N LEU A 94 6.26 -2.93 -4.56
CA LEU A 94 6.28 -1.98 -3.46
C LEU A 94 7.69 -1.40 -3.36
N ALA A 95 7.84 -0.08 -3.42
CA ALA A 95 9.15 0.55 -3.32
C ALA A 95 9.09 1.86 -2.55
N GLY A 96 10.04 2.04 -1.64
CA GLY A 96 10.11 3.15 -0.72
C GLY A 96 11.55 3.50 -0.36
N HIS A 97 11.71 4.34 0.66
CA HIS A 97 13.04 4.86 1.02
C HIS A 97 14.01 3.76 1.47
N TYR A 98 13.51 2.70 2.12
CA TYR A 98 14.34 1.66 2.74
C TYR A 98 14.51 0.38 1.90
N GLY A 99 13.85 0.28 0.74
CA GLY A 99 13.94 -0.93 -0.08
C GLY A 99 12.84 -1.07 -1.12
N ALA A 100 12.80 -2.26 -1.73
CA ALA A 100 11.76 -2.67 -2.66
C ALA A 100 11.39 -4.16 -2.46
N ALA A 101 10.13 -4.48 -2.71
CA ALA A 101 9.57 -5.82 -2.63
C ALA A 101 8.60 -6.11 -3.79
N LEU A 102 8.43 -7.39 -4.10
CA LEU A 102 7.53 -7.96 -5.09
C LEU A 102 6.49 -8.82 -4.39
N HIS A 103 5.23 -8.68 -4.76
CA HIS A 103 4.17 -9.63 -4.43
C HIS A 103 3.72 -10.32 -5.72
N ASP A 104 3.79 -11.64 -5.76
CA ASP A 104 3.42 -12.46 -6.94
C ASP A 104 1.95 -12.90 -6.97
N GLY A 105 1.13 -12.38 -6.05
CA GLY A 105 -0.26 -12.77 -5.83
C GLY A 105 -0.44 -13.81 -4.73
N THR A 106 0.64 -14.44 -4.27
CA THR A 106 0.63 -15.39 -3.15
C THR A 106 1.60 -14.95 -2.06
N ASP A 107 2.86 -14.73 -2.43
CA ASP A 107 3.94 -14.47 -1.50
C ASP A 107 4.61 -13.12 -1.78
N TRP A 108 5.31 -12.63 -0.75
CA TRP A 108 6.17 -11.47 -0.82
C TRP A 108 7.64 -11.88 -0.93
N THR A 109 8.37 -11.25 -1.84
CA THR A 109 9.83 -11.37 -1.98
C THR A 109 10.45 -9.99 -1.86
N ARG A 110 11.36 -9.80 -0.89
CA ARG A 110 12.17 -8.58 -0.81
C ARG A 110 13.21 -8.59 -1.92
N LEU A 111 13.20 -7.56 -2.77
CA LEU A 111 14.13 -7.41 -3.89
C LEU A 111 15.40 -6.68 -3.47
N PHE A 112 15.26 -5.68 -2.59
CA PHE A 112 16.32 -4.75 -2.24
C PHE A 112 16.09 -4.19 -0.84
N SER A 113 17.15 -4.01 -0.04
CA SER A 113 17.16 -3.25 1.21
C SER A 113 18.37 -2.32 1.27
N VAL A 114 18.13 -1.06 1.62
CA VAL A 114 19.20 -0.07 1.83
C VAL A 114 20.12 -0.50 2.97
N ALA A 115 19.56 -0.95 4.10
CA ALA A 115 20.34 -1.36 5.27
C ALA A 115 21.31 -2.50 4.94
N GLU A 116 20.89 -3.48 4.14
CA GLU A 116 21.78 -4.57 3.72
C GLU A 116 22.89 -4.10 2.78
N LEU A 117 22.59 -3.19 1.84
CA LEU A 117 23.63 -2.60 0.99
C LEU A 117 24.65 -1.82 1.80
N GLU A 118 24.23 -1.04 2.79
CA GLU A 118 25.12 -0.26 3.65
C GLU A 118 26.05 -1.16 4.49
N LEU A 119 25.50 -2.27 5.02
CA LEU A 119 26.29 -3.27 5.75
C LEU A 119 27.34 -3.93 4.84
N GLN A 120 26.96 -4.30 3.61
CA GLN A 120 27.88 -4.89 2.64
C GLN A 120 28.98 -3.90 2.22
N ALA A 121 28.62 -2.63 2.01
CA ALA A 121 29.58 -1.58 1.65
C ALA A 121 30.62 -1.35 2.75
N THR A 122 30.20 -1.39 4.02
CA THR A 122 31.10 -1.20 5.17
C THR A 122 32.07 -2.38 5.35
N GLN A 123 31.64 -3.60 5.04
CA GLN A 123 32.47 -4.80 5.13
C GLN A 123 33.49 -4.94 3.98
N ALA A 124 33.31 -4.20 2.89
CA ALA A 124 34.19 -4.21 1.73
C ALA A 124 35.36 -3.19 1.83
N THR A 125 35.36 -2.34 2.87
CA THR A 125 36.41 -1.36 3.21
C THR A 125 37.25 -1.83 4.39
#